data_AF-A0A371EW39-F1
#
_entry.id   AF-A0A371EW39-F1
#
_cell.length_a   1.000
_cell.length_b   1.000
_cell.length_c   1.000
_cell.angle_alpha   90.00
_cell.angle_beta   90.00
_cell.angle_gamma   90.00
#
_symmetry.space_group_name_H-M   'P 1'
#
loop_
_entity.id
_entity.type
_entity.pdbx_description
1 polymer ?
#
loop_
_entity_poly.entity_id
_entity_poly.type
_entity_poly.pdbx_seq_one_letter_code
_entity_poly.pdbx_strand_id
1 'polypeptide(L)'
;MVKKENETFKGYAQHWRKIVAKVQPPLSEKELVTMFVDTLQSPFYDRMIGNVLSNFSNLVTIEKKVEMGVRSGRIAQRATTTNANKLPKAVTS
;
A
#
# COMPACT_ATOMS: atom_id res chain seq x y z
N MET A 1 -24.24 0.85 3.73
CA MET A 1 -23.92 2.14 4.42
C MET A 1 -23.61 3.15 3.34
N VAL A 2 -24.00 4.41 3.47
CA VAL A 2 -23.61 5.47 2.51
C VAL A 2 -23.02 6.61 3.31
N LYS A 3 -21.89 7.15 2.86
CA LYS A 3 -21.25 8.29 3.48
C LYS A 3 -22.15 9.52 3.39
N LYS A 4 -22.31 10.25 4.50
CA LYS A 4 -23.03 11.54 4.52
C LYS A 4 -22.15 12.67 3.96
N GLU A 5 -22.74 13.68 3.33
CA GLU A 5 -21.99 14.80 2.71
C GLU A 5 -21.05 15.53 3.69
N ASN A 6 -21.50 15.72 4.93
CA ASN A 6 -20.77 16.39 6.01
C ASN A 6 -19.74 15.52 6.73
N GLU A 7 -19.63 14.22 6.43
CA GLU A 7 -18.67 13.34 7.08
C GLU A 7 -17.30 13.44 6.41
N THR A 8 -16.21 13.34 7.17
CA THR A 8 -14.87 13.20 6.56
C THR A 8 -14.67 11.78 6.02
N PHE A 9 -13.87 11.61 4.97
CA PHE A 9 -13.54 10.28 4.46
C PHE A 9 -12.95 9.36 5.54
N LYS A 10 -12.08 9.91 6.40
CA LYS A 10 -11.49 9.19 7.53
C LYS A 10 -12.54 8.72 8.54
N GLY A 11 -13.47 9.60 8.91
CA GLY A 11 -14.57 9.25 9.83
C GLY A 11 -15.43 8.12 9.28
N TYR A 12 -15.79 8.22 8.00
CA TYR A 12 -16.56 7.20 7.30
C TYR A 12 -15.85 5.85 7.27
N ALA A 13 -14.57 5.82 6.87
CA ALA A 13 -13.77 4.59 6.83
C ALA A 13 -13.67 3.92 8.21
N GLN A 14 -13.52 4.70 9.27
CA GLN A 14 -13.49 4.18 10.64
C GLN A 14 -14.84 3.60 11.07
N HIS A 15 -15.95 4.27 10.75
CA HIS A 15 -17.28 3.78 11.08
C HIS A 15 -17.62 2.50 10.31
N TRP A 16 -17.35 2.48 9.00
CA TRP A 16 -17.57 1.31 8.16
C TRP A 16 -16.78 0.10 8.69
N ARG A 17 -15.51 0.29 9.07
CA ARG A 17 -14.69 -0.78 9.64
C ARG A 17 -15.24 -1.33 10.96
N LYS A 18 -15.80 -0.47 11.82
CA LYS A 18 -16.47 -0.90 13.06
C LYS A 18 -17.73 -1.73 12.81
N ILE A 19 -18.45 -1.46 11.73
CA ILE A 19 -19.63 -2.25 11.34
C ILE A 19 -19.17 -3.61 10.82
N VAL A 20 -18.23 -3.63 9.87
CA VAL A 20 -17.85 -4.87 9.18
C VAL A 20 -17.07 -5.82 10.10
N ALA A 21 -16.37 -5.29 11.12
CA ALA A 21 -15.77 -6.11 12.17
C ALA A 21 -16.77 -7.00 12.94
N LYS A 22 -18.09 -6.73 12.85
CA LYS A 22 -19.14 -7.51 13.51
C LYS A 22 -19.71 -8.64 12.63
N VAL A 23 -19.31 -8.73 11.36
CA VAL A 23 -19.81 -9.73 10.42
C VAL A 23 -19.14 -11.09 10.68
N GLN A 24 -19.93 -12.17 10.67
CA GLN A 24 -19.44 -13.54 10.74
C GLN A 24 -19.98 -14.39 9.57
N PRO A 25 -19.13 -15.22 8.93
CA PRO A 25 -17.68 -15.31 9.14
C PRO A 25 -16.94 -14.01 8.73
N PRO A 26 -15.71 -13.76 9.24
CA PRO A 26 -14.95 -12.58 8.85
C PRO A 26 -14.72 -12.54 7.34
N LEU A 27 -14.91 -11.37 6.73
CA LEU A 27 -14.66 -11.17 5.31
C LEU A 27 -13.16 -11.13 5.00
N SER A 28 -12.78 -11.65 3.83
CA SER A 28 -11.43 -11.50 3.32
C SER A 28 -11.11 -10.03 2.99
N GLU A 29 -9.83 -9.69 2.95
CA GLU A 29 -9.40 -8.33 2.60
C GLU A 29 -9.94 -7.86 1.24
N LYS A 30 -10.02 -8.78 0.26
CA LYS A 30 -10.57 -8.48 -1.06
C LYS A 30 -12.05 -8.12 -0.99
N GLU A 31 -12.85 -8.91 -0.25
CA GLU A 31 -14.26 -8.64 -0.04
C GLU A 31 -14.48 -7.32 0.72
N LEU A 32 -13.63 -7.04 1.71
CA LEU A 32 -13.67 -5.76 2.43
C LEU A 32 -13.43 -4.58 1.51
N VAL A 33 -12.43 -4.65 0.65
CA VAL A 33 -12.10 -3.57 -0.29
C VAL A 33 -13.24 -3.36 -1.28
N THR A 34 -13.74 -4.42 -1.91
CA THR A 34 -14.86 -4.34 -2.86
C THR A 34 -16.08 -3.71 -2.21
N MET A 35 -16.49 -4.24 -1.06
CA MET A 35 -17.71 -3.78 -0.38
C MET A 35 -17.56 -2.37 0.20
N PHE A 36 -16.33 -1.92 0.52
CA PHE A 36 -16.08 -0.53 0.91
C PHE A 36 -16.21 0.41 -0.29
N VAL A 37 -15.63 0.05 -1.43
CA VAL A 37 -15.70 0.83 -2.67
C VAL A 37 -17.15 0.97 -3.15
N ASP A 38 -17.93 -0.10 -3.11
CA ASP A 38 -19.36 -0.10 -3.49
C ASP A 38 -20.21 0.86 -2.65
N THR A 39 -19.74 1.22 -1.45
CA THR A 39 -20.45 2.15 -0.56
C THR A 39 -20.11 3.63 -0.79
N LEU A 40 -19.13 3.92 -1.66
CA LEU A 40 -18.72 5.27 -1.99
C LEU A 40 -19.54 5.81 -3.17
N GLN A 41 -20.06 7.03 -3.02
CA GLN A 41 -20.66 7.74 -4.16
C GLN A 41 -19.56 8.26 -5.10
N SER A 42 -19.91 8.38 -6.39
CA SER A 42 -19.04 8.82 -7.50
C SER A 42 -18.01 9.93 -7.17
N PRO A 43 -18.37 11.07 -6.54
CA PRO A 43 -17.37 12.12 -6.24
C PRO A 43 -16.30 11.72 -5.20
N PHE A 44 -16.57 10.73 -4.36
CA PHE A 44 -15.61 10.23 -3.37
C PHE A 44 -14.65 9.21 -3.97
N TYR A 45 -15.10 8.45 -4.98
CA TYR A 45 -14.25 7.53 -5.71
C TYR A 45 -13.13 8.27 -6.43
N ASP A 46 -13.48 9.31 -7.20
CA ASP A 46 -12.50 10.11 -7.94
C ASP A 46 -11.46 10.76 -7.00
N ARG A 47 -11.90 11.24 -5.84
CA ARG A 47 -11.01 11.82 -4.82
C ARG A 47 -10.07 10.77 -4.22
N MET A 48 -10.56 9.56 -3.95
CA MET A 48 -9.72 8.46 -3.46
C MET A 48 -8.67 8.07 -4.50
N ILE A 49 -9.08 7.88 -5.74
CA ILE A 49 -8.17 7.54 -6.85
C ILE A 49 -7.14 8.65 -7.04
N GLY A 50 -7.55 9.91 -7.04
CA GLY A 50 -6.63 11.05 -7.11
C GLY A 50 -5.58 11.05 -5.99
N ASN A 51 -5.95 10.68 -4.77
CA ASN A 51 -5.03 10.57 -3.64
C ASN A 51 -4.02 9.40 -3.81
N VAL A 52 -4.49 8.24 -4.27
CA VAL A 52 -3.61 7.08 -4.55
C VAL A 52 -2.61 7.41 -5.65
N LEU A 53 -3.08 8.01 -6.75
CA LEU A 53 -2.22 8.41 -7.87
C LEU A 53 -1.19 9.47 -7.45
N SER A 54 -1.58 10.44 -6.63
CA SER A 54 -0.66 11.47 -6.10
C SER A 54 0.44 10.86 -5.22
N ASN A 55 0.08 9.93 -4.32
CA ASN A 55 1.05 9.25 -3.46
C ASN A 55 2.02 8.39 -4.29
N PHE A 56 1.52 7.69 -5.30
CA PHE A 56 2.37 6.92 -6.20
C PHE A 56 3.32 7.83 -7.00
N SER A 57 2.83 8.95 -7.53
CA SER A 57 3.66 9.94 -8.23
C SER A 57 4.78 10.50 -7.34
N ASN A 58 4.47 10.78 -6.06
CA ASN A 58 5.47 11.20 -5.08
C ASN A 58 6.54 10.12 -4.85
N LEU A 59 6.13 8.85 -4.74
CA LEU A 59 7.05 7.72 -4.58
C LEU A 59 7.99 7.59 -5.79
N VAL A 60 7.47 7.61 -7.01
CA VAL A 60 8.25 7.57 -8.25
C VAL A 60 9.23 8.75 -8.31
N THR A 61 8.80 9.93 -7.88
CA THR A 61 9.67 11.12 -7.83
C THR A 61 10.82 10.95 -6.84
N ILE A 62 10.55 10.35 -5.68
CA ILE A 62 11.58 10.05 -4.67
C ILE A 62 12.54 8.99 -5.21
N GLU A 63 12.03 7.91 -5.81
CA GLU A 63 12.84 6.85 -6.43
C GLU A 63 13.81 7.42 -7.46
N LYS A 64 13.32 8.25 -8.39
CA LYS A 64 14.16 8.93 -9.38
C LYS A 64 15.24 9.81 -8.74
N LYS A 65 14.91 10.53 -7.66
CA LYS A 65 15.88 11.34 -6.91
C LYS A 65 16.94 10.47 -6.23
N VAL A 66 16.55 9.31 -5.69
CA VAL A 66 17.48 8.34 -5.09
C VAL A 66 18.41 7.77 -6.16
N GLU A 67 17.88 7.34 -7.31
CA GLU A 67 18.68 6.83 -8.42
C GLU A 67 19.72 7.85 -8.90
N MET A 68 19.32 9.12 -9.07
CA MET A 68 20.24 10.20 -9.41
C MET A 68 21.31 10.42 -8.32
N GLY A 69 20.93 10.37 -7.05
CA GLY A 69 21.86 10.53 -5.93
C GLY A 69 22.89 9.38 -5.84
N VAL A 70 22.47 8.16 -6.15
CA VAL A 70 23.36 7.00 -6.26
C VAL A 70 24.33 7.18 -7.43
N ARG A 71 23.81 7.51 -8.62
CA ARG A 71 24.63 7.72 -9.83
C ARG A 71 25.63 8.86 -9.66
N SER A 72 25.27 9.92 -8.94
CA SER A 72 26.16 11.05 -8.68
C SER A 72 27.12 10.83 -7.50
N GLY A 73 27.12 9.66 -6.86
CA GLY A 73 27.93 9.36 -5.67
C GLY A 73 27.53 10.13 -4.40
N ARG A 74 26.39 10.84 -4.41
CA ARG A 74 25.86 11.59 -3.26
C ARG A 74 25.19 10.67 -2.23
N ILE A 75 24.71 9.51 -2.68
CA ILE A 75 24.13 8.46 -1.85
C ILE A 75 25.00 7.22 -2.04
N ALA A 76 25.47 6.63 -0.94
CA ALA A 76 26.22 5.39 -0.99
C ALA A 76 25.34 4.25 -1.52
N GLN A 77 25.79 3.57 -2.56
CA GLN A 77 25.15 2.34 -3.00
C GLN A 77 25.53 1.23 -2.02
N ARG A 78 24.61 0.82 -1.14
CA ARG A 78 24.84 -0.38 -0.33
C ARG A 78 24.75 -1.57 -1.28
N ALA A 79 25.90 -2.14 -1.65
CA ALA A 79 25.92 -3.43 -2.31
C ALA A 79 25.24 -4.43 -1.37
N THR A 80 24.06 -4.91 -1.73
CA THR A 80 23.52 -6.13 -1.11
C THR A 80 24.41 -7.26 -1.60
N THR A 81 25.38 -7.65 -0.78
CA THR A 81 26.09 -8.90 -0.96
C THR A 81 25.08 -10.03 -0.82
N THR A 82 24.50 -10.44 -1.94
CA THR A 82 23.88 -11.76 -2.05
C THR A 82 25.01 -12.76 -1.83
N ASN A 83 25.17 -13.19 -0.59
CA ASN A 83 25.95 -14.38 -0.26
C ASN A 83 25.21 -15.58 -0.86
N ALA A 84 25.44 -15.82 -2.13
CA ALA A 84 25.07 -17.05 -2.81
C ALA A 84 25.80 -18.20 -2.11
N ASN A 85 25.05 -18.96 -1.32
CA ASN A 85 25.18 -20.39 -1.06
C ASN A 85 26.60 -20.97 -1.28
N LYS A 86 27.48 -20.88 -0.27
CA LYS A 86 28.51 -21.92 -0.11
C LYS A 86 27.81 -23.15 0.44
N LEU A 87 27.51 -24.09 -0.45
CA LEU A 87 27.10 -25.45 -0.13
C LEU A 87 28.15 -26.07 0.83
N PRO A 88 27.77 -26.63 2.00
CA PRO A 88 28.72 -27.40 2.79
C PRO A 88 29.11 -28.65 1.99
N LYS A 89 30.41 -28.82 1.72
CA LYS A 89 30.91 -30.12 1.23
C LYS A 89 30.59 -31.14 2.31
N ALA A 90 29.67 -32.06 2.00
CA ALA A 90 29.49 -33.26 2.77
C ALA A 90 30.85 -34.00 2.79
N VAL A 91 31.38 -34.19 3.99
CA VAL A 91 32.37 -35.23 4.24
C VAL A 91 31.65 -36.55 4.07
N THR A 92 32.04 -37.33 3.06
CA THR A 92 31.72 -38.75 2.98
C THR A 92 32.95 -39.53 2.54
N SER A 93 33.34 -40.41 3.47
CA SER A 93 34.33 -41.50 3.45
C SER A 93 35.81 -41.15 3.49
#